data_AF-A0A6G1S177-F1
#
_entry.id   AF-A0A6G1S177-F1
#
_cell.length_a   1.000
_cell.length_b   1.000
_cell.length_c   1.000
_cell.angle_alpha   90.00
_cell.angle_beta   90.00
_cell.angle_gamma   90.00
#
_symmetry.space_group_name_H-M   'P 1'
#
loop_
_entity.id
_entity.type
_entity.pdbx_description
1 polymer ?
#
loop_
_entity_poly.entity_id
_entity_poly.type
_entity_poly.pdbx_seq_one_letter_code
_entity_poly.pdbx_strand_id
1 'polypeptide(L)'
;GAERSEADGGVNAFQMIEPVDVFWKCNKGYLCVVHSLPNGDVLISNMGDPAGNGKGGFIVLDGQTFELKGNWENECEAPPTGYDFWYQPRFNVLVSSAGLVPKRAGRGFNPDDLKKG
;
A
#
# COMPACT_ATOMS: atom_id res chain seq x y z
N GLY A 1 -4.36 -23.91 10.32
CA GLY A 1 -5.74 -24.41 10.47
C GLY A 1 -6.49 -23.45 11.35
N ALA A 2 -7.31 -22.61 10.75
CA ALA A 2 -8.42 -21.94 11.41
C ALA A 2 -9.50 -21.84 10.33
N GLU A 3 -10.36 -22.85 10.31
CA GLU A 3 -11.58 -22.87 9.53
C GLU A 3 -12.54 -21.86 10.18
N ARG A 4 -13.17 -21.01 9.38
CA ARG A 4 -14.48 -20.45 9.72
C ARG A 4 -15.40 -20.66 8.53
N SER A 5 -16.16 -21.74 8.62
CA SER A 5 -17.46 -21.85 8.01
C SER A 5 -18.41 -20.87 8.69
N GLU A 6 -19.09 -20.03 7.91
CA GLU A 6 -20.46 -19.61 8.18
C GLU A 6 -21.01 -18.99 6.89
N ALA A 7 -21.84 -19.77 6.19
CA ALA A 7 -22.76 -19.25 5.20
C ALA A 7 -24.07 -18.93 5.95
N ASP A 8 -24.31 -17.65 6.19
CA ASP A 8 -25.64 -17.12 6.50
C ASP A 8 -25.73 -15.69 5.95
N GLY A 9 -26.89 -15.29 5.45
CA GLY A 9 -27.12 -14.08 4.62
C GLY A 9 -26.98 -12.73 5.32
N GLY A 10 -25.97 -12.56 6.17
CA GLY A 10 -25.62 -11.31 6.83
C GLY A 10 -24.65 -10.49 5.99
N VAL A 11 -24.99 -9.23 5.75
CA VAL A 11 -24.02 -8.22 5.28
C VAL A 11 -22.85 -8.18 6.25
N ASN A 12 -21.66 -8.55 5.78
CA ASN A 12 -20.44 -8.47 6.56
C ASN A 12 -20.12 -6.98 6.78
N ALA A 13 -20.19 -6.50 8.03
CA ALA A 13 -20.06 -5.08 8.35
C ALA A 13 -18.63 -4.55 8.13
N PHE A 14 -17.63 -5.42 8.07
CA PHE A 14 -16.24 -5.06 7.81
C PHE A 14 -15.50 -6.21 7.13
N GLN A 15 -14.48 -5.87 6.34
CA GLN A 15 -13.57 -6.83 5.72
C GLN A 15 -12.14 -6.52 6.14
N MET A 16 -11.40 -7.56 6.49
CA MET A 16 -9.99 -7.46 6.87
C MET A 16 -9.13 -8.09 5.77
N ILE A 17 -8.07 -7.37 5.40
CA ILE A 17 -6.99 -7.89 4.57
C ILE A 17 -5.82 -8.11 5.51
N GLU A 18 -5.34 -9.34 5.62
CA GLU A 18 -4.20 -9.61 6.49
C GLU A 18 -2.93 -9.02 5.88
N PRO A 19 -2.01 -8.46 6.68
CA PRO A 19 -0.76 -7.91 6.17
C PRO A 19 0.03 -8.90 5.31
N VAL A 20 -0.03 -10.19 5.67
CA VAL A 20 0.65 -11.28 4.96
C VAL A 20 0.16 -11.44 3.52
N ASP A 21 -1.11 -11.14 3.22
CA ASP A 21 -1.65 -11.19 1.87
C ASP A 21 -1.04 -10.09 1.01
N VAL A 22 -0.89 -8.88 1.56
CA VAL A 22 -0.19 -7.76 0.92
C VAL A 22 1.28 -8.09 0.71
N PHE A 23 1.92 -8.73 1.70
CA PHE A 23 3.34 -9.08 1.63
C PHE A 23 3.60 -10.08 0.49
N TRP A 24 2.81 -11.15 0.40
CA TRP A 24 3.02 -12.18 -0.61
C TRP A 24 2.54 -11.77 -2.00
N LYS A 25 1.40 -11.08 -2.10
CA LYS A 25 0.83 -10.70 -3.39
C LYS A 25 1.52 -9.49 -4.00
N CYS A 26 1.89 -8.51 -3.18
CA CYS A 26 2.37 -7.22 -3.64
C CYS A 26 3.86 -6.97 -3.35
N ASN A 27 4.46 -7.71 -2.41
CA ASN A 27 5.80 -7.44 -1.87
C ASN A 27 5.94 -5.97 -1.44
N LYS A 28 4.91 -5.46 -0.76
CA LYS A 28 4.82 -4.12 -0.17
C LYS A 28 4.47 -4.25 1.32
N GLY A 29 4.92 -3.31 2.12
CA GLY A 29 4.59 -3.14 3.53
C GLY A 29 4.60 -1.66 3.90
N TYR A 30 4.35 -1.37 5.18
CA TYR A 30 4.33 0.02 5.68
C TYR A 30 3.37 0.90 4.85
N LEU A 31 2.10 0.48 4.80
CA LEU A 31 1.04 1.23 4.11
C LEU A 31 0.84 2.59 4.77
N CYS A 32 0.58 3.61 3.95
CA CYS A 32 0.53 5.01 4.37
C CYS A 32 -0.85 5.62 4.06
N VAL A 33 -0.93 6.40 2.99
CA VAL A 33 -2.11 7.22 2.65
C VAL A 33 -3.07 6.42 1.78
N VAL A 34 -4.36 6.68 1.93
CA VAL A 34 -5.44 6.03 1.17
C VAL A 34 -6.29 7.07 0.46
N HIS A 35 -6.60 6.81 -0.81
CA HIS A 35 -7.54 7.60 -1.59
C HIS A 35 -8.41 6.69 -2.48
N SER A 36 -9.66 7.10 -2.70
CA SER A 36 -10.49 6.51 -3.74
C SER A 36 -10.07 7.03 -5.12
N LEU A 37 -10.17 6.16 -6.12
CA LEU A 37 -9.96 6.49 -7.52
C LEU A 37 -11.31 6.78 -8.22
N PRO A 38 -11.32 7.53 -9.33
CA PRO A 38 -12.55 7.83 -10.07
C PRO A 38 -13.26 6.60 -10.64
N ASN A 39 -12.57 5.48 -10.82
CA ASN A 39 -13.17 4.21 -11.26
C ASN A 39 -13.84 3.44 -10.12
N GLY A 40 -13.81 3.97 -8.88
CA GLY A 40 -14.37 3.35 -7.68
C GLY A 40 -13.36 2.56 -6.85
N ASP A 41 -12.22 2.16 -7.41
CA ASP A 41 -11.19 1.42 -6.68
C ASP A 41 -10.55 2.28 -5.56
N VAL A 42 -9.88 1.61 -4.63
CA VAL A 42 -9.11 2.29 -3.57
C VAL A 42 -7.62 2.10 -3.83
N LEU A 43 -6.87 3.19 -3.82
CA LEU A 43 -5.42 3.19 -3.95
C LEU A 43 -4.80 3.50 -2.58
N ILE A 44 -3.81 2.70 -2.17
CA ILE A 44 -3.12 2.86 -0.89
C ILE A 44 -1.62 2.90 -1.16
N SER A 45 -0.95 3.97 -0.72
CA SER A 45 0.49 4.11 -0.87
C SER A 45 1.26 3.27 0.15
N ASN A 46 2.53 2.99 -0.16
CA ASN A 46 3.39 2.24 0.73
C ASN A 46 4.81 2.85 0.76
N MET A 47 5.51 2.66 1.89
CA MET A 47 6.86 3.21 2.09
C MET A 47 7.97 2.20 1.80
N GLY A 48 7.73 0.92 2.10
CA GLY A 48 8.76 -0.11 2.00
C GLY A 48 8.25 -1.48 1.63
N ASP A 49 9.16 -2.43 1.56
CA ASP A 49 8.84 -3.87 1.46
C ASP A 49 8.57 -4.47 2.87
N PRO A 50 8.12 -5.73 2.97
CA PRO A 50 7.89 -6.38 4.26
C PRO A 50 9.15 -6.51 5.15
N ALA A 51 10.35 -6.42 4.57
CA ALA A 51 11.62 -6.46 5.30
C ALA A 51 12.09 -5.07 5.77
N GLY A 52 11.32 -4.02 5.47
CA GLY A 52 11.60 -2.64 5.82
C GLY A 52 12.58 -1.92 4.90
N ASN A 53 12.97 -2.53 3.77
CA ASN A 53 13.77 -1.81 2.78
C ASN A 53 12.91 -0.78 2.05
N GLY A 54 13.56 0.24 1.48
CA GLY A 54 12.88 1.23 0.65
C GLY A 54 12.28 0.56 -0.58
N LYS A 55 10.96 0.72 -0.72
CA LYS A 55 10.22 0.28 -1.90
C LYS A 55 8.88 1.01 -1.90
N GLY A 56 8.79 2.11 -2.63
CA GLY A 56 7.56 2.87 -2.76
C GLY A 56 6.56 2.26 -3.73
N GLY A 57 5.45 2.96 -3.92
CA GLY A 57 4.37 2.63 -4.85
C GLY A 57 3.03 2.49 -4.12
N PHE A 58 2.15 1.66 -4.68
CA PHE A 58 0.76 1.55 -4.26
C PHE A 58 0.21 0.14 -4.43
N ILE A 59 -0.76 -0.20 -3.58
CA ILE A 59 -1.64 -1.34 -3.75
C ILE A 59 -3.05 -0.86 -4.12
N VAL A 60 -3.77 -1.67 -4.89
CA VAL A 60 -5.14 -1.39 -5.33
C VAL A 60 -6.10 -2.37 -4.65
N LEU A 61 -7.17 -1.85 -4.06
CA LEU A 61 -8.31 -2.63 -3.64
C LEU A 61 -9.48 -2.40 -4.59
N ASP A 62 -10.25 -3.45 -4.84
CA ASP A 62 -11.52 -3.33 -5.54
C ASP A 62 -12.51 -2.48 -4.72
N GLY A 63 -13.14 -1.50 -5.37
CA GLY A 63 -14.01 -0.54 -4.71
C GLY A 63 -15.32 -1.08 -4.14
N GLN A 64 -15.74 -2.27 -4.58
CA GLN A 64 -17.02 -2.87 -4.18
C GLN A 64 -16.81 -4.05 -3.23
N THR A 65 -15.82 -4.88 -3.53
CA THR A 65 -15.54 -6.13 -2.82
C THR A 65 -14.42 -6.00 -1.80
N PHE A 66 -13.68 -4.89 -1.80
CA PHE A 66 -12.47 -4.68 -0.98
C PHE A 66 -11.41 -5.78 -1.13
N GLU A 67 -11.46 -6.54 -2.23
CA GLU A 67 -10.44 -7.54 -2.53
C GLU A 67 -9.13 -6.85 -2.97
N LEU A 68 -8.00 -7.38 -2.50
CA LEU A 68 -6.68 -6.90 -2.92
C LEU A 68 -6.44 -7.25 -4.39
N LYS A 69 -6.43 -6.28 -5.29
CA LYS A 69 -6.18 -6.49 -6.73
C LYS A 69 -4.71 -6.73 -7.01
N GLY A 70 -3.81 -5.98 -6.37
CA GLY A 70 -2.36 -6.11 -6.55
C GLY A 70 -1.64 -4.76 -6.51
N ASN A 71 -0.48 -4.68 -7.16
CA ASN A 71 0.29 -3.43 -7.32
C ASN A 71 -0.30 -2.55 -8.42
N TRP A 72 -0.19 -1.23 -8.26
CA TRP A 72 -0.61 -0.26 -9.27
C TRP A 72 0.43 -0.05 -10.38
N GLU A 73 1.73 -0.15 -10.07
CA GLU A 73 2.81 0.25 -10.98
C GLU A 73 2.92 -0.57 -12.29
N ASN A 74 2.21 -1.69 -12.44
CA ASN A 74 2.36 -2.63 -13.55
C ASN A 74 3.86 -2.92 -13.86
N GLU A 75 4.31 -2.70 -15.10
CA GLU A 75 5.71 -2.92 -15.55
C GLU A 75 6.63 -1.71 -15.30
N CYS A 76 6.11 -0.61 -14.75
CA CYS A 76 6.94 0.53 -14.40
C CYS A 76 7.83 0.19 -13.18
N GLU A 77 9.00 0.80 -13.16
CA GLU A 77 9.89 0.68 -12.01
C GLU A 77 9.24 1.31 -10.77
N ALA A 78 9.25 0.57 -9.66
CA ALA A 78 8.75 1.08 -8.39
C ALA A 78 9.68 2.19 -7.88
N PRO A 79 9.14 3.31 -7.36
CA PRO A 79 9.97 4.37 -6.81
C PRO A 79 10.75 3.86 -5.58
N PRO A 80 11.93 4.44 -5.27
CA PRO A 80 12.75 3.99 -4.14
C PRO A 80 12.02 4.01 -2.79
N THR A 81 11.14 4.98 -2.57
CA THR A 81 10.26 5.09 -1.39
C THR A 81 8.95 5.77 -1.77
N GLY A 82 7.98 5.79 -0.84
CA GLY A 82 6.69 6.47 -1.00
C GLY A 82 6.10 6.91 0.33
N TYR A 83 5.19 7.89 0.30
CA TYR A 83 4.42 8.29 1.48
C TYR A 83 3.03 8.81 1.12
N ASP A 84 2.92 10.08 0.72
CA ASP A 84 1.66 10.73 0.36
C ASP A 84 1.52 10.81 -1.16
N PHE A 85 0.29 10.89 -1.66
CA PHE A 85 0.01 11.06 -3.08
C PHE A 85 -1.31 11.76 -3.34
N TRP A 86 -1.43 12.36 -4.52
CA TRP A 86 -2.70 12.87 -5.01
C TRP A 86 -2.87 12.53 -6.49
N TYR A 87 -4.07 12.07 -6.85
CA TYR A 87 -4.43 11.82 -8.23
C TYR A 87 -5.24 12.99 -8.80
N GLN A 88 -4.86 13.46 -9.98
CA GLN A 88 -5.56 14.50 -10.71
C GLN A 88 -6.31 13.87 -11.91
N PRO A 89 -7.63 13.64 -11.81
CA PRO A 89 -8.37 12.89 -12.83
C PRO A 89 -8.48 13.58 -14.19
N ARG A 90 -8.52 14.92 -14.21
CA ARG A 90 -8.66 15.72 -15.44
C ARG A 90 -7.41 15.65 -16.33
N PHE A 91 -6.25 15.48 -15.72
CA PHE A 91 -4.96 15.40 -16.39
C PHE A 91 -4.42 13.97 -16.47
N ASN A 92 -5.09 12.99 -15.83
CA ASN A 92 -4.62 11.60 -15.75
C ASN A 92 -3.18 11.51 -15.21
N VAL A 93 -2.90 12.28 -14.14
CA VAL A 93 -1.58 12.34 -13.50
C VAL A 93 -1.70 12.02 -12.03
N LEU A 94 -0.83 11.13 -11.54
CA LEU A 94 -0.62 10.87 -10.13
C LEU A 94 0.72 11.50 -9.71
N VAL A 95 0.71 12.24 -8.62
CA VAL A 95 1.92 12.80 -8.01
C VAL A 95 2.09 12.20 -6.62
N SER A 96 3.29 11.73 -6.31
CA SER A 96 3.63 11.13 -5.03
C SER A 96 4.88 11.74 -4.42
N SER A 97 4.92 11.76 -3.09
CA SER A 97 6.08 12.15 -2.31
C SER A 97 6.94 10.94 -1.94
N ALA A 98 8.24 11.17 -1.78
CA ALA A 98 9.15 10.19 -1.20
C ALA A 98 8.94 10.06 0.31
N GLY A 99 9.18 8.87 0.84
CA GLY A 99 9.12 8.55 2.26
C GLY A 99 10.49 8.19 2.85
N LEU A 100 10.48 7.82 4.13
CA LEU A 100 11.66 7.29 4.82
C LEU A 100 11.90 5.82 4.44
N VAL A 101 13.07 5.28 4.77
CA VAL A 101 13.28 3.83 4.69
C VAL A 101 12.94 3.20 6.05
N PRO A 102 11.93 2.33 6.16
CA PRO A 102 11.45 1.85 7.46
C PRO A 102 12.51 1.17 8.32
N LYS A 103 13.42 0.40 7.72
CA LYS A 103 14.52 -0.28 8.42
C LYS A 103 15.54 0.69 9.05
N ARG A 104 15.60 1.93 8.57
CA ARG A 104 16.42 3.01 9.14
C ARG A 104 15.59 3.80 10.16
N ALA A 105 14.49 4.40 9.70
CA ALA A 105 13.70 5.35 10.48
C ALA A 105 12.82 4.70 11.56
N GLY A 106 12.53 3.40 11.48
CA GLY A 106 11.64 2.70 12.41
C GLY A 106 12.15 2.63 13.85
N ARG A 107 13.43 2.93 14.08
CA ARG A 107 14.03 3.04 15.43
C ARG A 107 14.02 4.46 15.99
N GLY A 108 13.41 5.39 15.27
CA GLY A 108 13.43 6.82 15.59
C GLY A 108 14.41 7.59 14.71
N PHE A 109 14.38 8.91 14.84
CA PHE A 109 15.26 9.80 14.10
C PHE A 109 16.71 9.67 14.58
N ASN A 110 17.64 9.50 13.64
CA ASN A 110 19.07 9.55 13.88
C ASN A 110 19.73 10.45 12.82
N PRO A 111 20.42 11.54 13.20
CA PRO A 111 21.15 12.39 12.26
C PRO A 111 22.14 11.62 11.37
N ASP A 112 22.72 10.54 11.88
CA ASP A 112 23.68 9.71 11.13
C ASP A 112 23.02 8.95 9.97
N ASP A 113 21.69 8.81 9.94
CA ASP A 113 20.99 8.08 8.87
C ASP A 113 20.74 8.94 7.62
N LEU A 114 21.13 10.21 7.65
CA LEU A 114 21.04 11.09 6.49
C LEU A 114 21.77 10.48 5.27
N LYS A 115 21.06 10.34 4.14
CA LYS A 115 21.55 9.72 2.88
C LYS A 115 21.87 8.22 2.95
N LYS A 116 21.41 7.50 3.99
CA LYS A 116 21.60 6.03 4.13
C LYS A 116 20.34 5.20 3.84
N GLY A 117 19.32 5.85 3.30
CA GLY A 117 18.07 5.27 2.84
C GLY A 117 17.95 5.41 1.33
#